data_AF-A0A8J3D5F5-F1
#
_entry.id   AF-A0A8J3D5F5-F1
#
_cell.length_a   1.000
_cell.length_b   1.000
_cell.length_c   1.000
_cell.angle_alpha   90.00
_cell.angle_beta   90.00
_cell.angle_gamma   90.00
#
_symmetry.space_group_name_H-M   'P 1'
#
loop_
_entity.id
_entity.type
_entity.pdbx_description
1 polymer ?
#
loop_
_entity_poly.entity_id
_entity_poly.type
_entity_poly.pdbx_seq_one_letter_code
_entity_poly.pdbx_strand_id
1 'polypeptide(L)'
;MKKVTLLVSALLLGASLTFTSCSEKAENDAEETTEQIGEDMDDAADNMGDEFEQGRNELRNEINDGVDKLDKKIEEVDAEIEKATANEKARWEKRKAELEEERQDLKASLDDLGDRTEANWEEFKSDVDRKMEKIKADLES
;
A
#
# COMPACT_ATOMS: atom_id res chain seq x y z
N MET A 1 -1.19 61.48 5.17
CA MET A 1 -0.59 61.90 3.88
C MET A 1 0.81 62.45 4.12
N LYS A 2 1.83 61.75 3.64
CA LYS A 2 2.96 62.26 2.83
C LYS A 2 3.90 61.08 2.58
N LYS A 3 4.14 60.86 1.29
CA LYS A 3 4.87 59.75 0.68
C LYS A 3 6.39 60.01 0.81
N VAL A 4 7.17 58.99 0.40
CA VAL A 4 8.43 59.02 -0.38
C VAL A 4 9.44 58.05 0.28
N THR A 5 9.69 56.81 -0.18
CA THR A 5 10.24 56.25 -1.44
C THR A 5 11.73 55.85 -1.28
N LEU A 6 12.04 54.61 -1.72
CA LEU A 6 13.35 54.04 -2.12
C LEU A 6 14.44 53.83 -1.05
N LEU A 7 14.94 52.59 -0.93
CA LEU A 7 16.23 52.18 -1.50
C LEU A 7 16.55 50.70 -1.19
N VAL A 8 16.92 49.98 -2.25
CA VAL A 8 17.50 48.63 -2.27
C VAL A 8 18.90 48.68 -1.67
N SER A 9 19.26 47.74 -0.79
CA SER A 9 20.63 47.22 -0.72
C SER A 9 20.69 45.90 0.04
N ALA A 10 21.40 44.95 -0.55
CA ALA A 10 21.65 43.60 -0.10
C ALA A 10 22.51 43.56 1.18
N LEU A 11 22.32 42.54 2.02
CA LEU A 11 23.38 42.05 2.88
C LEU A 11 23.33 40.52 2.99
N LEU A 12 24.44 39.92 2.59
CA LEU A 12 24.78 38.51 2.69
C LEU A 12 24.87 38.03 4.14
N LEU A 13 24.31 36.86 4.41
CA LEU A 13 24.62 35.95 5.52
C LEU A 13 24.57 34.54 4.90
N GLY A 14 25.56 33.66 5.00
CA GLY A 14 26.88 33.67 5.62
C GLY A 14 27.44 32.28 5.30
N ALA A 15 28.65 32.24 4.75
CA ALA A 15 29.37 31.01 4.47
C ALA A 15 29.85 30.37 5.78
N SER A 16 29.64 29.06 5.92
CA SER A 16 30.38 28.20 6.85
C SER A 16 31.00 27.07 6.04
N LEU A 17 32.28 27.23 5.75
CA LEU A 17 33.23 26.21 5.32
C LEU A 17 33.22 25.06 6.34
N THR A 18 33.37 23.80 5.96
CA THR A 18 34.71 23.17 5.90
C THR A 18 34.77 22.02 4.88
N PHE A 19 35.52 22.23 3.79
CA PHE A 19 36.16 21.14 3.04
C PHE A 19 37.48 20.83 3.74
N THR A 20 37.64 19.62 4.26
CA THR A 20 38.98 19.05 4.51
C THR A 20 39.40 18.30 3.26
N SER A 21 40.49 18.76 2.68
CA SER A 21 41.18 18.15 1.55
C SER A 21 41.77 16.80 1.95
N CYS A 22 41.77 15.84 1.02
CA CYS A 22 42.90 14.92 0.87
C CYS A 22 43.13 14.63 -0.62
N SER A 23 44.06 15.42 -1.18
CA SER A 23 45.05 15.11 -2.23
C SER A 23 44.67 14.19 -3.40
N GLU A 24 44.55 14.83 -4.56
CA GLU A 24 45.11 14.47 -5.87
C GLU A 24 46.03 13.23 -5.89
N LYS A 25 45.57 12.16 -6.53
CA LYS A 25 46.42 11.29 -7.34
C LYS A 25 45.81 11.18 -8.72
N ALA A 26 46.59 11.66 -9.67
CA ALA A 26 46.25 11.75 -11.07
C ALA A 26 46.32 10.37 -11.76
N GLU A 27 45.58 10.32 -12.87
CA GLU A 27 45.77 9.51 -14.09
C GLU A 27 45.34 8.04 -14.12
N ASN A 28 44.63 7.77 -15.22
CA ASN A 28 44.14 6.50 -15.77
C ASN A 28 43.10 5.73 -14.96
N ASP A 29 41.84 5.86 -15.37
CA ASP A 29 41.08 4.74 -15.96
C ASP A 29 39.69 5.27 -16.34
N ALA A 30 39.65 5.96 -17.49
CA ALA A 30 38.42 6.37 -18.14
C ALA A 30 38.08 5.37 -19.26
N GLU A 31 38.01 4.07 -18.94
CA GLU A 31 37.50 3.06 -19.87
C GLU A 31 37.10 1.74 -19.19
N GLU A 32 36.48 1.75 -18.01
CA GLU A 32 35.85 0.52 -17.46
C GLU A 32 34.80 0.84 -16.39
N THR A 33 33.86 1.75 -16.66
CA THR A 33 32.77 2.06 -15.70
C THR A 33 31.45 2.32 -16.42
N THR A 34 31.16 1.50 -17.42
CA THR A 34 29.85 1.50 -18.08
C THR A 34 29.26 0.09 -18.17
N GLU A 35 30.06 -0.97 -18.03
CA GLU A 35 29.55 -2.35 -18.01
C GLU A 35 29.09 -2.80 -16.60
N GLN A 36 29.71 -2.33 -15.51
CA GLN A 36 29.26 -2.67 -14.13
C GLN A 36 28.03 -1.88 -13.63
N ILE A 37 27.65 -0.78 -14.28
CA ILE A 37 26.44 -0.03 -13.89
C ILE A 37 25.16 -0.73 -14.43
N GLY A 38 25.29 -1.58 -15.46
CA GLY A 38 24.17 -2.35 -16.00
C GLY A 38 23.82 -3.57 -15.14
N GLU A 39 24.82 -4.32 -14.66
CA GLU A 39 24.61 -5.56 -13.90
C GLU A 39 24.04 -5.31 -12.49
N ASP A 40 24.52 -4.27 -11.77
CA ASP A 40 23.98 -3.91 -10.45
C ASP A 40 22.54 -3.37 -10.51
N MET A 41 22.10 -2.84 -11.67
CA MET A 41 20.73 -2.37 -11.88
C MET A 41 19.77 -3.53 -12.21
N ASP A 42 20.23 -4.53 -12.96
CA ASP A 42 19.47 -5.75 -13.23
C ASP A 42 19.27 -6.57 -11.94
N ASP A 43 20.31 -6.76 -11.11
CA ASP A 43 20.18 -7.48 -9.83
C ASP A 43 19.29 -6.74 -8.82
N ALA A 44 19.34 -5.40 -8.76
CA ALA A 44 18.46 -4.62 -7.89
C ALA A 44 17.00 -4.63 -8.38
N ALA A 45 16.77 -4.62 -9.69
CA ALA A 45 15.45 -4.73 -10.29
C ALA A 45 14.86 -6.15 -10.11
N ASP A 46 15.68 -7.19 -10.25
CA ASP A 46 15.27 -8.58 -10.03
C ASP A 46 14.88 -8.82 -8.56
N ASN A 47 15.66 -8.29 -7.60
CA ASN A 47 15.32 -8.39 -6.18
C ASN A 47 14.04 -7.59 -5.82
N MET A 48 13.82 -6.40 -6.40
CA MET A 48 12.59 -5.64 -6.18
C MET A 48 11.36 -6.32 -6.79
N GLY A 49 11.51 -6.93 -7.98
CA GLY A 49 10.44 -7.68 -8.64
C GLY A 49 10.02 -8.92 -7.85
N ASP A 50 11.00 -9.64 -7.28
CA ASP A 50 10.74 -10.82 -6.44
C ASP A 50 10.01 -10.46 -5.14
N GLU A 51 10.40 -9.38 -4.46
CA GLU A 51 9.71 -8.89 -3.26
C GLU A 51 8.27 -8.44 -3.57
N PHE A 52 8.07 -7.78 -4.71
CA PHE A 52 6.73 -7.35 -5.14
C PHE A 52 5.82 -8.54 -5.43
N GLU A 53 6.29 -9.54 -6.19
CA GLU A 53 5.52 -10.75 -6.47
C GLU A 53 5.25 -11.59 -5.22
N GLN A 54 6.21 -11.67 -4.28
CA GLN A 54 5.96 -12.28 -2.98
C GLN A 54 4.85 -11.55 -2.23
N GLY A 55 4.92 -10.22 -2.13
CA GLY A 55 3.89 -9.40 -1.48
C GLY A 55 2.50 -9.58 -2.11
N ARG A 56 2.43 -9.71 -3.44
CA ARG A 56 1.17 -10.02 -4.13
C ARG A 56 0.61 -11.38 -3.75
N ASN A 57 1.46 -12.40 -3.65
CA ASN A 57 1.03 -13.74 -3.26
C ASN A 57 0.56 -13.80 -1.80
N GLU A 58 1.25 -13.10 -0.90
CA GLU A 58 0.84 -12.97 0.51
C GLU A 58 -0.53 -12.28 0.62
N LEU A 59 -0.68 -11.11 -0.01
CA LEU A 59 -1.95 -10.36 0.03
C LEU A 59 -3.10 -11.15 -0.61
N ARG A 60 -2.84 -11.90 -1.69
CA ARG A 60 -3.82 -12.82 -2.29
C ARG A 60 -4.33 -13.85 -1.27
N ASN A 61 -3.42 -14.45 -0.51
CA ASN A 61 -3.78 -15.46 0.50
C ASN A 61 -4.56 -14.84 1.65
N GLU A 62 -4.18 -13.63 2.10
CA GLU A 62 -4.90 -12.89 3.15
C GLU A 62 -6.32 -12.52 2.72
N ILE A 63 -6.50 -12.03 1.48
CA ILE A 63 -7.83 -11.74 0.93
C ILE A 63 -8.69 -13.01 0.86
N ASN A 64 -8.12 -14.13 0.37
CA ASN A 64 -8.84 -15.40 0.30
C ASN A 64 -9.27 -15.90 1.69
N ASP A 65 -8.40 -15.82 2.70
CA ASP A 65 -8.74 -16.16 4.08
C ASP A 65 -9.86 -15.25 4.64
N GLY A 66 -9.83 -13.95 4.31
CA GLY A 66 -10.92 -13.02 4.62
C GLY A 66 -12.25 -13.42 3.98
N VAL A 67 -12.24 -13.78 2.70
CA VAL A 67 -13.43 -14.26 1.97
C VAL A 67 -13.97 -15.55 2.58
N ASP A 68 -13.11 -16.51 2.92
CA ASP A 68 -13.53 -17.78 3.53
C ASP A 68 -14.17 -17.57 4.91
N LYS A 69 -13.61 -16.66 5.72
CA LYS A 69 -14.19 -16.27 7.03
C LYS A 69 -15.57 -15.63 6.88
N LEU A 70 -15.74 -14.76 5.88
CA LEU A 70 -17.04 -14.16 5.58
C LEU A 70 -18.04 -15.20 5.09
N ASP A 71 -17.65 -16.10 4.19
CA ASP A 71 -18.51 -17.19 3.70
C ASP A 71 -18.99 -18.06 4.87
N LYS A 72 -18.09 -18.44 5.78
CA LYS A 72 -18.48 -19.18 6.98
C LYS A 72 -19.45 -18.40 7.87
N LYS A 73 -19.23 -17.11 8.10
CA LYS A 73 -20.13 -16.29 8.93
C LYS A 73 -21.50 -16.13 8.26
N ILE A 74 -21.56 -16.01 6.94
CA ILE A 74 -22.81 -15.94 6.18
C ILE A 74 -23.59 -17.25 6.36
N GLU A 75 -22.94 -18.40 6.27
CA GLU A 75 -23.58 -19.71 6.54
C GLU A 75 -24.13 -19.80 7.96
N GLU A 76 -23.38 -19.30 8.96
CA GLU A 76 -23.85 -19.22 10.35
C GLU A 76 -25.10 -18.32 10.47
N VAL A 77 -25.08 -17.15 9.83
CA VAL A 77 -26.24 -16.23 9.82
C VAL A 77 -27.44 -16.86 9.12
N ASP A 78 -27.25 -17.59 8.03
CA ASP A 78 -28.33 -18.32 7.35
C ASP A 78 -28.99 -19.35 8.27
N ALA A 79 -28.19 -20.12 9.02
CA ALA A 79 -28.71 -21.07 9.99
C ALA A 79 -29.49 -20.37 11.12
N GLU A 80 -29.12 -19.15 11.51
CA GLU A 80 -29.87 -18.35 12.48
C GLU A 80 -31.15 -17.76 11.89
N ILE A 81 -31.16 -17.33 10.63
CA ILE A 81 -32.37 -16.89 9.91
C ILE A 81 -33.42 -18.01 9.86
N GLU A 82 -32.99 -19.25 9.61
CA GLU A 82 -33.91 -20.40 9.56
C GLU A 82 -34.63 -20.63 10.89
N LYS A 83 -33.92 -20.48 12.01
CA LYS A 83 -34.43 -20.72 13.39
C LYS A 83 -35.14 -19.50 14.00
N ALA A 84 -34.88 -18.30 13.50
CA ALA A 84 -35.34 -17.04 14.09
C ALA A 84 -36.85 -16.80 13.96
N THR A 85 -37.41 -16.02 14.89
CA THR A 85 -38.78 -15.49 14.75
C THR A 85 -38.85 -14.42 13.64
N ALA A 86 -40.06 -14.07 13.18
CA ALA A 86 -40.22 -13.10 12.09
C ALA A 86 -39.57 -11.72 12.36
N ASN A 87 -39.55 -11.27 13.62
CA ASN A 87 -38.91 -10.00 13.99
C ASN A 87 -37.37 -10.10 13.92
N GLU A 88 -36.82 -11.20 14.42
CA GLU A 88 -35.37 -11.45 14.44
C GLU A 88 -34.82 -11.72 13.03
N LYS A 89 -35.60 -12.35 12.15
CA LYS A 89 -35.20 -12.57 10.74
C LYS A 89 -34.81 -11.28 10.04
N ALA A 90 -35.57 -10.20 10.21
CA ALA A 90 -35.23 -8.92 9.58
C ALA A 90 -33.85 -8.38 10.02
N ARG A 91 -33.47 -8.59 11.29
CA ARG A 91 -32.15 -8.22 11.79
C ARG A 91 -31.06 -9.09 11.16
N TRP A 92 -31.29 -10.40 11.10
CA TRP A 92 -30.31 -11.33 10.53
C TRP A 92 -30.13 -11.18 9.03
N GLU A 93 -31.20 -10.96 8.27
CA GLU A 93 -31.15 -10.65 6.83
C GLU A 93 -30.35 -9.37 6.55
N LYS A 94 -30.52 -8.33 7.38
CA LYS A 94 -29.72 -7.11 7.28
C LYS A 94 -28.22 -7.41 7.52
N ARG A 95 -27.91 -8.21 8.55
CA ARG A 95 -26.52 -8.58 8.84
C ARG A 95 -25.91 -9.42 7.72
N LYS A 96 -26.68 -10.34 7.13
CA LYS A 96 -26.26 -11.13 5.97
C LYS A 96 -25.92 -10.23 4.79
N ALA A 97 -26.77 -9.27 4.45
CA ALA A 97 -26.52 -8.35 3.34
C ALA A 97 -25.22 -7.55 3.53
N GLU A 98 -24.93 -7.10 4.75
CA GLU A 98 -23.66 -6.39 5.07
C GLU A 98 -22.44 -7.30 4.88
N LEU A 99 -22.51 -8.57 5.33
CA LEU A 99 -21.43 -9.54 5.12
C LEU A 99 -21.23 -9.89 3.63
N GLU A 100 -22.31 -9.99 2.87
CA GLU A 100 -22.26 -10.26 1.43
C GLU A 100 -21.62 -9.10 0.65
N GLU A 101 -21.88 -7.85 1.06
CA GLU A 101 -21.24 -6.65 0.51
C GLU A 101 -19.73 -6.65 0.80
N GLU A 102 -19.34 -6.87 2.05
CA GLU A 102 -17.92 -6.96 2.45
C GLU A 102 -17.17 -8.06 1.70
N ARG A 103 -17.84 -9.19 1.47
CA ARG A 103 -17.27 -10.30 0.69
C ARG A 103 -17.07 -9.92 -0.77
N GLN A 104 -18.03 -9.22 -1.36
CA GLN A 104 -17.89 -8.75 -2.74
C GLN A 104 -16.76 -7.72 -2.86
N ASP A 105 -16.61 -6.82 -1.88
CA ASP A 105 -15.54 -5.83 -1.85
C ASP A 105 -14.14 -6.46 -1.76
N LEU A 106 -13.98 -7.56 -1.02
CA LEU A 106 -12.73 -8.32 -0.98
C LEU A 106 -12.46 -9.07 -2.29
N LYS A 107 -13.49 -9.68 -2.89
CA LYS A 107 -13.34 -10.35 -4.19
C LYS A 107 -12.96 -9.36 -5.29
N ALA A 108 -13.53 -8.17 -5.28
CA ALA A 108 -13.15 -7.10 -6.19
C ALA A 108 -11.68 -6.69 -5.97
N SER A 109 -11.22 -6.56 -4.72
CA SER A 109 -9.80 -6.33 -4.44
C SER A 109 -8.93 -7.49 -4.96
N LEU A 110 -9.36 -8.74 -4.84
CA LEU A 110 -8.62 -9.89 -5.36
C LEU A 110 -8.49 -9.87 -6.89
N ASP A 111 -9.56 -9.49 -7.60
CA ASP A 111 -9.54 -9.37 -9.05
C ASP A 111 -8.60 -8.23 -9.48
N ASP A 112 -8.66 -7.09 -8.79
CA ASP A 112 -7.80 -5.92 -9.05
C ASP A 112 -6.31 -6.16 -8.78
N LEU A 113 -5.96 -7.12 -7.90
CA LEU A 113 -4.58 -7.46 -7.55
C LEU A 113 -3.75 -7.87 -8.77
N GLY A 114 -4.40 -8.38 -9.82
CA GLY A 114 -3.79 -8.69 -11.12
C GLY A 114 -3.14 -7.47 -11.78
N ASP A 115 -3.80 -6.32 -11.65
CA ASP A 115 -3.50 -5.08 -12.39
C ASP A 115 -2.65 -4.08 -11.58
N ARG A 116 -2.28 -4.45 -10.34
CA ARG A 116 -1.44 -3.61 -9.48
C ARG A 116 0.01 -3.66 -9.93
N THR A 117 0.66 -2.50 -9.75
CA THR A 117 2.06 -2.25 -10.08
C THR A 117 2.76 -1.75 -8.82
N GLU A 118 4.09 -1.80 -8.78
CA GLU A 118 4.87 -1.27 -7.64
C GLU A 118 4.48 0.17 -7.29
N ALA A 119 4.18 1.00 -8.29
CA ALA A 119 3.84 2.41 -8.10
C ALA A 119 2.53 2.65 -7.31
N ASN A 120 1.58 1.70 -7.34
CA ASN A 120 0.29 1.81 -6.62
C ASN A 120 0.10 0.72 -5.56
N TRP A 121 1.17 -0.02 -5.25
CA TRP A 121 1.14 -1.17 -4.36
C TRP A 121 0.77 -0.80 -2.92
N GLU A 122 1.46 0.19 -2.36
CA GLU A 122 1.28 0.59 -0.95
C GLU A 122 -0.13 1.15 -0.68
N GLU A 123 -0.67 1.93 -1.62
CA GLU A 123 -2.04 2.44 -1.52
C GLU A 123 -3.04 1.29 -1.56
N PHE A 124 -2.88 0.38 -2.52
CA PHE A 124 -3.75 -0.79 -2.64
C PHE A 124 -3.70 -1.68 -1.38
N LYS A 125 -2.51 -1.96 -0.86
CA LYS A 125 -2.33 -2.73 0.38
C LYS A 125 -3.04 -2.05 1.55
N SER A 126 -2.84 -0.74 1.73
CA SER A 126 -3.50 0.01 2.79
C SER A 126 -5.03 -0.02 2.66
N ASP A 127 -5.56 0.02 1.44
CA ASP A 127 -6.99 -0.07 1.19
C ASP A 127 -7.56 -1.44 1.59
N VAL A 128 -6.85 -2.53 1.22
CA VAL A 128 -7.21 -3.89 1.61
C VAL A 128 -7.12 -4.07 3.12
N ASP A 129 -6.05 -3.60 3.76
CA ASP A 129 -5.87 -3.68 5.22
C ASP A 129 -7.04 -3.03 5.96
N ARG A 130 -7.49 -1.84 5.51
CA ARG A 130 -8.65 -1.17 6.12
C ARG A 130 -9.95 -1.95 5.95
N LYS A 131 -10.16 -2.58 4.78
CA LYS A 131 -11.31 -3.47 4.57
C LYS A 131 -11.24 -4.68 5.51
N MET A 132 -10.08 -5.31 5.64
CA MET A 132 -9.86 -6.48 6.50
C MET A 132 -10.07 -6.16 7.99
N GLU A 133 -9.60 -5.01 8.47
CA GLU A 133 -9.84 -4.55 9.85
C GLU A 133 -11.32 -4.29 10.12
N LYS A 134 -12.04 -3.70 9.16
CA LYS A 134 -13.50 -3.53 9.26
C LYS A 134 -14.21 -4.90 9.35
N ILE A 135 -13.87 -5.82 8.45
CA ILE A 135 -14.42 -7.18 8.44
C ILE A 135 -14.17 -7.88 9.77
N LYS A 136 -12.94 -7.80 10.30
CA LYS A 136 -12.61 -8.40 11.59
C LYS A 136 -13.49 -7.85 12.71
N ALA A 137 -13.64 -6.53 12.80
CA ALA A 137 -14.50 -5.89 13.79
C ALA A 137 -15.97 -6.32 13.63
N ASP A 138 -16.45 -6.41 12.39
CA ASP A 138 -17.82 -6.81 12.07
C ASP A 138 -18.05 -8.30 12.40
N LEU A 139 -17.06 -9.18 12.18
CA LEU A 139 -17.13 -10.61 12.54
C LEU A 139 -17.16 -10.86 14.05
N GLU A 140 -16.49 -10.00 14.83
CA GLU A 140 -16.45 -10.02 16.30
C GLU A 140 -17.72 -9.45 16.96
N SER A 141 -18.57 -8.74 16.19
CA SER A 141 -19.86 -8.19 16.65
C SER A 141 -21.01 -9.21 16.70
#